data_AF-A0A034W8Q3-F1
#
_entry.id   AF-A0A034W8Q3-F1
#
_cell.length_a   1.000
_cell.length_b   1.000
_cell.length_c   1.000
_cell.angle_alpha   90.00
_cell.angle_beta   90.00
_cell.angle_gamma   90.00
#
_symmetry.space_group_name_H-M   'P 1'
#
loop_
_entity.id
_entity.type
_entity.pdbx_description
1 polymer ?
#
loop_
_entity_poly.entity_id
_entity_poly.type
_entity_poly.pdbx_seq_one_letter_code
_entity_poly.pdbx_strand_id
1 'polypeptide(L)'
;SEEIRSLRLKLADKTRQLEDLQAAQRADEADNVAKDRSADSIFTPRINDLTNDEIERYSRQLILPGFGVTAQTKLINSSFLIVGMGGLGCPAAQYLIAAGSGRLGLVDYDTVDRTNLHRQTLHTERTIGLPKVESAKRALEQLNPNCRIDLHKLMLDSRVALDIIKQYDVILDCTDNVVTRYLLNDACVLLN
;
A
#
# COMPACT_ATOMS: atom_id res chain seq x y z
N SER A 1 -1.92 -26.46 -54.34
CA SER A 1 -0.46 -26.27 -54.33
C SER A 1 0.12 -26.88 -53.06
N GLU A 2 1.13 -27.74 -53.16
CA GLU A 2 1.85 -28.33 -52.01
C GLU A 2 2.45 -27.27 -51.08
N GLU A 3 2.75 -26.08 -51.60
CA GLU A 3 3.26 -24.95 -50.83
C GLU A 3 2.28 -24.47 -49.75
N ILE A 4 0.97 -24.45 -50.04
CA ILE A 4 -0.04 -24.02 -49.05
C ILE A 4 -0.11 -25.03 -47.89
N ARG A 5 0.10 -26.32 -48.19
CA ARG A 5 0.12 -27.37 -47.17
C ARG A 5 1.36 -27.26 -46.29
N SER A 6 2.52 -26.99 -46.88
CA SER A 6 3.77 -26.81 -46.12
C SER A 6 3.73 -25.55 -45.24
N LEU A 7 3.13 -24.45 -45.73
CA LEU A 7 2.95 -23.22 -44.97
C LEU A 7 2.01 -23.40 -43.77
N ARG A 8 0.91 -24.15 -43.93
CA ARG A 8 -0.01 -24.46 -42.81
C ARG A 8 0.65 -25.29 -41.72
N LEU A 9 1.49 -26.26 -42.10
CA LEU A 9 2.27 -27.05 -41.13
C LEU A 9 3.29 -26.19 -40.38
N LYS A 10 4.00 -25.30 -41.08
CA LYS A 10 4.92 -24.33 -40.43
C LYS A 10 4.20 -23.35 -39.51
N LEU A 11 2.99 -22.93 -39.87
CA LEU A 11 2.19 -22.03 -39.04
C LEU A 11 1.75 -22.74 -37.75
N ALA A 12 1.28 -23.98 -37.84
CA ALA A 12 0.88 -24.76 -36.67
C ALA A 12 2.05 -25.00 -35.69
N ASP A 13 3.25 -25.27 -36.22
CA ASP A 13 4.46 -25.44 -35.42
C ASP A 13 4.87 -24.13 -34.71
N LYS A 14 4.81 -22.99 -35.41
CA LYS A 14 5.05 -21.68 -34.81
C LYS A 14 4.03 -21.29 -33.75
N THR A 15 2.76 -21.60 -33.96
CA THR A 15 1.71 -21.34 -32.95
C THR A 15 1.99 -22.12 -31.67
N ARG A 16 2.39 -23.39 -31.80
CA ARG A 16 2.77 -24.23 -30.65
C ARG A 16 3.97 -23.67 -29.89
N GLN A 17 5.01 -23.24 -30.62
CA GLN A 17 6.18 -22.60 -30.01
C GLN A 17 5.83 -21.31 -29.26
N LEU A 18 4.88 -20.51 -29.76
CA LEU A 18 4.41 -19.30 -29.09
C LEU A 18 3.62 -19.62 -27.80
N GLU A 19 2.78 -20.66 -27.82
CA GLU A 19 2.06 -21.10 -26.63
C GLU A 19 3.02 -21.61 -25.54
N ASP A 20 4.03 -22.38 -25.92
CA ASP A 20 5.07 -22.87 -25.00
C ASP A 20 5.89 -21.73 -24.39
N LEU A 21 6.28 -20.73 -25.20
CA LEU A 21 6.99 -19.53 -24.73
C LEU A 21 6.14 -18.69 -23.77
N GLN A 22 4.84 -18.53 -24.07
CA GLN A 22 3.92 -17.81 -23.20
C GLN A 22 3.65 -18.55 -21.88
N ALA A 23 3.65 -19.89 -21.90
CA ALA A 23 3.52 -20.69 -20.68
C ALA A 23 4.77 -20.57 -19.80
N ALA A 24 5.97 -20.59 -20.40
CA ALA A 24 7.23 -20.36 -19.68
C ALA A 24 7.30 -18.96 -19.06
N GLN A 25 6.88 -17.91 -19.80
CA GLN A 25 6.80 -16.54 -19.28
C GLN A 25 5.85 -16.42 -18.08
N ARG A 26 4.68 -17.05 -18.13
CA ARG A 26 3.72 -17.05 -17.01
C ARG A 26 4.25 -17.80 -15.78
N ALA A 27 5.03 -18.86 -15.99
CA ALA A 27 5.67 -19.59 -14.90
C ALA A 27 6.78 -18.74 -14.24
N ASP A 28 7.61 -18.07 -15.04
CA ASP A 28 8.65 -17.15 -14.53
C ASP A 28 8.04 -15.93 -13.81
N GLU A 29 6.91 -15.39 -14.30
CA GLU A 29 6.15 -14.34 -13.61
C GLU A 29 5.58 -14.83 -12.28
N ALA A 30 5.02 -16.05 -12.24
CA ALA A 30 4.50 -16.65 -11.01
C ALA A 30 5.60 -16.92 -9.98
N ASP A 31 6.77 -17.37 -10.42
CA ASP A 31 7.95 -17.58 -9.56
C ASP A 31 8.56 -16.26 -9.06
N ASN A 32 8.54 -15.20 -9.86
CA ASN A 32 8.94 -13.85 -9.42
C ASN A 32 7.95 -13.28 -8.39
N VAL A 33 6.64 -13.48 -8.58
CA VAL A 33 5.61 -13.08 -7.61
C VAL A 33 5.69 -13.90 -6.31
N ALA A 34 6.11 -15.17 -6.39
CA ALA A 34 6.32 -16.01 -5.21
C ALA A 34 7.59 -15.64 -4.43
N LYS A 35 8.69 -15.30 -5.13
CA LYS A 35 9.93 -14.80 -4.50
C LYS A 35 9.73 -13.47 -3.79
N ASP A 36 8.93 -12.56 -4.35
CA ASP A 36 8.60 -11.26 -3.74
C ASP A 36 7.83 -11.37 -2.42
N ARG A 37 7.12 -12.49 -2.18
CA ARG A 37 6.37 -12.74 -0.93
C ARG A 37 7.22 -13.27 0.22
N SER A 38 8.48 -13.62 -0.01
CA SER A 38 9.36 -14.29 0.96
C SER A 38 10.61 -13.47 1.36
N ALA A 39 10.77 -12.27 0.81
CA ALA A 39 11.79 -11.33 1.26
C ALA A 39 11.17 -10.41 2.32
N ASP A 40 11.60 -10.57 3.57
CA ASP A 40 11.29 -9.63 4.65
C ASP A 40 11.61 -8.20 4.19
N SER A 41 10.51 -7.48 4.09
CA SER A 41 10.26 -6.32 3.24
C SER A 41 10.87 -5.01 3.77
N ILE A 42 12.18 -4.84 3.65
CA ILE A 42 12.83 -3.56 3.95
C ILE A 42 12.28 -2.50 2.98
N PHE A 43 11.56 -1.51 3.51
CA PHE A 43 11.19 -0.32 2.75
C PHE A 43 12.47 0.42 2.38
N THR A 44 12.82 0.39 1.09
CA THR A 44 14.08 0.95 0.61
C THR A 44 13.79 2.33 -0.01
N PRO A 45 14.40 3.41 0.50
CA PRO A 45 14.23 4.75 -0.06
C PRO A 45 14.66 4.81 -1.53
N ARG A 46 13.89 5.51 -2.37
CA ARG A 46 14.24 5.79 -3.77
C ARG A 46 15.30 6.88 -3.83
N ILE A 47 16.38 6.62 -4.57
CA ILE A 47 17.52 7.54 -4.76
C ILE A 47 17.34 8.44 -6.01
N ASN A 48 16.31 8.22 -6.83
CA ASN A 48 16.12 8.89 -8.12
C ASN A 48 15.01 9.96 -8.13
N ASP A 49 15.03 10.79 -9.19
CA ASP A 49 14.00 11.75 -9.57
C ASP A 49 12.62 11.10 -9.78
N LEU A 50 11.57 11.92 -9.61
CA LEU A 50 10.18 11.51 -9.83
C LEU A 50 9.98 11.00 -11.27
N THR A 51 9.18 9.94 -11.42
CA THR A 51 8.76 9.47 -12.74
C THR A 51 7.83 10.49 -13.40
N ASN A 52 7.66 10.43 -14.73
CA ASN A 52 6.73 11.32 -15.44
C ASN A 52 5.28 11.20 -14.92
N ASP A 53 4.83 9.99 -14.58
CA ASP A 53 3.49 9.75 -13.99
C ASP A 53 3.36 10.44 -12.63
N GLU A 54 4.39 10.36 -11.78
CA GLU A 54 4.40 11.03 -10.49
C GLU A 54 4.47 12.55 -10.62
N ILE A 55 5.23 13.07 -11.58
CA ILE A 55 5.27 14.50 -11.89
C ILE A 55 3.88 14.98 -12.32
N GLU A 56 3.20 14.24 -13.19
CA GLU A 56 1.84 14.57 -13.63
C GLU A 56 0.84 14.53 -12.46
N ARG A 57 0.83 13.43 -11.71
CA ARG A 57 -0.06 13.21 -10.55
C ARG A 57 0.12 14.26 -9.46
N TYR A 58 1.37 14.59 -9.12
CA TYR A 58 1.70 15.50 -8.01
C TYR A 58 1.96 16.94 -8.47
N SER A 59 1.76 17.25 -9.76
CA SER A 59 2.02 18.58 -10.36
C SER A 59 1.51 19.76 -9.53
N ARG A 60 0.30 19.66 -8.96
CA ARG A 60 -0.30 20.72 -8.12
C ARG A 60 0.39 20.91 -6.76
N GLN A 61 1.02 19.87 -6.23
CA GLN A 61 1.79 19.91 -4.98
C GLN A 61 3.21 20.41 -5.24
N LEU A 62 3.80 20.02 -6.38
CA LEU A 62 5.15 20.41 -6.78
C LEU A 62 5.30 21.93 -6.96
N ILE A 63 4.25 22.63 -7.41
CA ILE A 63 4.29 24.09 -7.59
C ILE A 63 4.15 24.89 -6.28
N LEU A 64 3.89 24.23 -5.15
CA LEU A 64 3.73 24.94 -3.88
C LEU A 64 5.07 25.53 -3.41
N PRO A 65 5.12 26.81 -3.01
CA PRO A 65 6.32 27.42 -2.46
C PRO A 65 6.87 26.62 -1.28
N GLY A 66 8.15 26.24 -1.34
CA GLY A 66 8.82 25.48 -0.28
C GLY A 66 8.58 23.97 -0.26
N PHE A 67 7.80 23.42 -1.20
CA PHE A 67 7.61 21.97 -1.34
C PHE A 67 8.50 21.40 -2.46
N GLY A 68 8.11 21.60 -3.73
CA GLY A 68 8.92 21.19 -4.89
C GLY A 68 9.19 19.68 -4.97
N VAL A 69 10.07 19.32 -5.91
CA VAL A 69 10.47 17.92 -6.16
C VAL A 69 11.12 17.30 -4.93
N THR A 70 12.01 18.03 -4.27
CA THR A 70 12.74 17.51 -3.09
C THR A 70 11.79 17.08 -1.96
N ALA A 71 10.77 17.88 -1.63
CA ALA A 71 9.82 17.50 -0.58
C ALA A 71 8.92 16.34 -1.01
N GLN A 72 8.50 16.31 -2.28
CA GLN A 72 7.70 15.19 -2.80
C GLN A 72 8.49 13.88 -2.76
N THR A 73 9.77 13.88 -3.16
CA THR A 73 10.65 12.71 -3.08
C THR A 73 10.83 12.27 -1.62
N LYS A 74 10.96 13.22 -0.68
CA LYS A 74 11.02 12.90 0.75
C LYS A 74 9.73 12.23 1.23
N LEU A 75 8.56 12.73 0.83
CA LEU A 75 7.27 12.14 1.21
C LEU A 75 7.09 10.72 0.65
N ILE A 76 7.49 10.53 -0.61
CA ILE A 76 7.57 9.22 -1.26
C ILE A 76 8.49 8.25 -0.52
N ASN A 77 9.55 8.76 0.11
CA ASN A 77 10.49 7.96 0.88
C ASN A 77 10.16 7.90 2.36
N SER A 78 8.99 8.39 2.77
CA SER A 78 8.52 8.37 4.14
C SER A 78 7.49 7.25 4.35
N SER A 79 7.46 6.75 5.57
CA SER A 79 6.55 5.69 6.03
C SER A 79 5.73 6.16 7.22
N PHE A 80 4.42 5.87 7.19
CA PHE A 80 3.48 6.31 8.21
C PHE A 80 2.75 5.12 8.81
N LEU A 81 2.70 5.03 10.14
CA LEU A 81 1.85 4.08 10.85
C LEU A 81 0.58 4.80 11.33
N ILE A 82 -0.58 4.30 10.92
CA ILE A 82 -1.89 4.82 11.32
C ILE A 82 -2.53 3.81 12.27
N VAL A 83 -2.72 4.21 13.52
CA VAL A 83 -3.29 3.35 14.57
C VAL A 83 -4.75 3.72 14.79
N GLY A 84 -5.65 2.86 14.32
CA GLY A 84 -7.09 3.06 14.26
C GLY A 84 -7.55 3.50 12.87
N MET A 85 -8.30 2.65 12.18
CA MET A 85 -8.96 2.92 10.90
C MET A 85 -10.42 3.34 11.09
N GLY A 86 -10.63 4.22 12.08
CA GLY A 86 -11.93 4.80 12.41
C GLY A 86 -12.16 6.17 11.77
N GLY A 87 -12.91 7.03 12.46
CA GLY A 87 -13.28 8.36 11.93
C GLY A 87 -12.10 9.33 11.76
N LEU A 88 -10.98 9.08 12.45
CA LEU A 88 -9.74 9.85 12.32
C LEU A 88 -8.79 9.23 11.29
N GLY A 89 -8.59 7.91 11.35
CA GLY A 89 -7.67 7.21 10.46
C GLY A 89 -8.12 7.19 9.00
N CYS A 90 -9.44 7.13 8.75
CA CYS A 90 -9.98 7.17 7.39
C CYS A 90 -9.54 8.41 6.61
N PRO A 91 -9.86 9.64 7.04
CA PRO A 91 -9.42 10.84 6.32
C PRO A 91 -7.89 10.99 6.33
N ALA A 92 -7.20 10.66 7.44
CA ALA A 92 -5.74 10.75 7.49
C ALA A 92 -5.07 9.89 6.41
N ALA A 93 -5.47 8.61 6.29
CA ALA A 93 -4.94 7.70 5.28
C ALA A 93 -5.26 8.16 3.85
N GLN A 94 -6.49 8.67 3.61
CA GLN A 94 -6.89 9.21 2.30
C GLN A 94 -5.97 10.34 1.84
N TYR A 95 -5.69 11.31 2.72
CA TYR A 95 -4.82 12.43 2.35
C TYR A 95 -3.35 12.03 2.25
N LEU A 96 -2.84 11.17 3.15
CA LEU A 96 -1.46 10.71 3.09
C LEU A 96 -1.17 9.93 1.80
N ILE A 97 -2.07 9.03 1.39
CA ILE A 97 -1.87 8.25 0.18
C ILE A 97 -2.04 9.12 -1.08
N ALA A 98 -3.00 10.05 -1.10
CA ALA A 98 -3.20 10.99 -2.20
C ALA A 98 -2.03 11.97 -2.35
N ALA A 99 -1.41 12.37 -1.25
CA ALA A 99 -0.21 13.21 -1.25
C ALA A 99 1.04 12.46 -1.76
N GLY A 100 0.99 11.13 -1.85
CA GLY A 100 2.10 10.33 -2.39
C GLY A 100 3.06 9.81 -1.34
N SER A 101 2.57 9.52 -0.12
CA SER A 101 3.35 8.74 0.85
C SER A 101 3.79 7.41 0.24
N GLY A 102 5.02 6.97 0.51
CA GLY A 102 5.54 5.72 -0.06
C GLY A 102 5.04 4.46 0.62
N ARG A 103 4.81 4.55 1.94
CA ARG A 103 4.40 3.41 2.75
C ARG A 103 3.41 3.81 3.82
N LEU A 104 2.31 3.05 3.93
CA LEU A 104 1.35 3.13 5.03
C LEU A 104 1.28 1.80 5.77
N GLY A 105 1.38 1.83 7.09
CA GLY A 105 0.99 0.74 7.98
C GLY A 105 -0.37 1.04 8.59
N LEU A 106 -1.32 0.12 8.47
CA LEU A 106 -2.67 0.28 9.02
C LEU A 106 -2.85 -0.69 10.18
N VAL A 107 -3.10 -0.17 11.39
CA VAL A 107 -3.36 -0.98 12.59
C VAL A 107 -4.82 -0.80 13.00
N ASP A 108 -5.61 -1.87 12.96
CA ASP A 108 -6.95 -1.92 13.53
C ASP A 108 -7.35 -3.39 13.73
N TYR A 109 -8.04 -3.69 14.84
CA TYR A 109 -8.52 -5.03 15.16
C TYR A 109 -9.98 -5.25 14.81
N ASP A 110 -10.71 -4.18 14.55
CA ASP A 110 -12.16 -4.19 14.42
C ASP A 110 -12.60 -4.44 12.97
N THR A 111 -13.90 -4.70 12.82
CA THR A 111 -14.56 -4.90 11.53
C THR A 111 -15.44 -3.70 11.16
N VAL A 112 -15.77 -3.56 9.89
CA VAL A 112 -16.65 -2.50 9.40
C VAL A 112 -18.06 -2.76 9.90
N ASP A 113 -18.61 -1.78 10.62
CA ASP A 113 -19.99 -1.80 11.11
C ASP A 113 -20.81 -0.66 10.48
N ARG A 114 -22.07 -0.96 10.15
CA ARG A 114 -22.99 -0.02 9.50
C ARG A 114 -23.17 1.27 10.30
N THR A 115 -23.23 1.18 11.62
CA THR A 115 -23.42 2.34 12.51
C THR A 115 -22.26 3.33 12.45
N ASN A 116 -21.10 2.91 11.95
CA ASN A 116 -19.90 3.73 11.86
C ASN A 116 -19.71 4.42 10.50
N LEU A 117 -20.47 4.05 9.47
CA LEU A 117 -20.27 4.54 8.10
C LEU A 117 -20.49 6.06 7.94
N HIS A 118 -21.25 6.71 8.82
CA HIS A 118 -21.47 8.15 8.77
C HIS A 118 -20.20 8.98 9.02
N ARG A 119 -19.15 8.39 9.59
CA ARG A 119 -17.87 9.06 9.89
C ARG A 119 -16.64 8.32 9.39
N GLN A 120 -16.77 7.06 8.97
CA GLN A 120 -15.66 6.23 8.48
C GLN A 120 -15.74 6.08 6.96
N THR A 121 -15.41 7.16 6.24
CA THR A 121 -15.71 7.34 4.81
C THR A 121 -14.89 6.46 3.86
N LEU A 122 -13.84 5.76 4.32
CA LEU A 122 -13.18 4.72 3.53
C LEU A 122 -14.01 3.44 3.42
N HIS A 123 -14.94 3.23 4.35
CA HIS A 123 -15.76 2.03 4.41
C HIS A 123 -17.11 2.27 3.73
N THR A 124 -17.71 1.18 3.24
CA THR A 124 -18.97 1.23 2.49
C THR A 124 -19.92 0.14 2.96
N GLU A 125 -21.20 0.23 2.55
CA GLU A 125 -22.19 -0.83 2.78
C GLU A 125 -21.72 -2.20 2.23
N ARG A 126 -20.89 -2.21 1.18
CA ARG A 126 -20.36 -3.45 0.58
C ARG A 126 -19.22 -4.08 1.38
N THR A 127 -18.63 -3.35 2.31
CA THR A 127 -17.47 -3.81 3.09
C THR A 127 -17.82 -4.12 4.53
N ILE A 128 -19.11 -4.04 4.91
CA ILE A 128 -19.59 -4.43 6.25
C ILE A 128 -19.15 -5.86 6.58
N GLY A 129 -18.67 -6.06 7.81
CA GLY A 129 -18.14 -7.34 8.28
C GLY A 129 -16.71 -7.65 7.87
N LEU A 130 -16.12 -6.91 6.91
CA LEU A 130 -14.69 -7.02 6.62
C LEU A 130 -13.87 -6.36 7.72
N PRO A 131 -12.64 -6.84 7.98
CA PRO A 131 -11.68 -6.11 8.83
C PRO A 131 -11.46 -4.70 8.31
N LYS A 132 -11.44 -3.70 9.19
CA LYS A 132 -11.28 -2.29 8.79
C LYS A 132 -10.00 -2.06 8.00
N VAL A 133 -8.88 -2.66 8.43
CA VAL A 133 -7.60 -2.56 7.71
C VAL A 133 -7.69 -3.08 6.27
N GLU A 134 -8.42 -4.18 6.03
CA GLU A 134 -8.59 -4.76 4.69
C GLU A 134 -9.53 -3.89 3.83
N SER A 135 -10.65 -3.43 4.40
CA SER A 135 -11.54 -2.50 3.71
C SER A 135 -10.84 -1.20 3.33
N ALA A 136 -10.03 -0.65 4.23
CA ALA A 136 -9.26 0.56 4.00
C ALA A 136 -8.22 0.34 2.90
N LYS A 137 -7.44 -0.75 2.95
CA LYS A 137 -6.46 -1.08 1.89
C LYS A 137 -7.08 -1.07 0.51
N ARG A 138 -8.20 -1.77 0.34
CA ARG A 138 -8.92 -1.84 -0.94
C ARG A 138 -9.33 -0.47 -1.45
N ALA A 139 -9.79 0.42 -0.57
CA ALA A 139 -10.20 1.77 -0.94
C ALA A 139 -9.00 2.69 -1.24
N LEU A 140 -7.91 2.55 -0.49
CA LEU A 140 -6.70 3.34 -0.64
C LEU A 140 -5.92 2.97 -1.91
N GLU A 141 -5.79 1.68 -2.24
CA GLU A 141 -5.15 1.23 -3.49
C GLU A 141 -5.86 1.76 -4.74
N GLN A 142 -7.18 1.97 -4.68
CA GLN A 142 -7.94 2.61 -5.76
C GLN A 142 -7.61 4.11 -5.91
N LEU A 143 -7.19 4.78 -4.83
CA LEU A 143 -6.84 6.20 -4.83
C LEU A 143 -5.41 6.42 -5.35
N ASN A 144 -4.47 5.61 -4.89
CA ASN A 144 -3.09 5.66 -5.35
C ASN A 144 -2.42 4.28 -5.20
N PRO A 145 -2.19 3.55 -6.31
CA PRO A 145 -1.58 2.23 -6.27
C PRO A 145 -0.06 2.25 -6.04
N ASN A 146 0.58 3.43 -6.10
CA ASN A 146 2.04 3.55 -5.98
C ASN A 146 2.54 3.47 -4.52
N CYS A 147 1.63 3.49 -3.55
CA CYS A 147 1.96 3.38 -2.13
C CYS A 147 1.90 1.93 -1.66
N ARG A 148 2.93 1.48 -0.95
CA ARG A 148 2.92 0.20 -0.25
C ARG A 148 2.00 0.26 0.99
N ILE A 149 1.10 -0.70 1.15
CA ILE A 149 0.19 -0.77 2.30
C ILE A 149 0.36 -2.08 3.07
N ASP A 150 0.85 -1.99 4.30
CA ASP A 150 1.00 -3.11 5.25
C ASP A 150 -0.17 -3.14 6.24
N LEU A 151 -0.66 -4.34 6.54
CA LEU A 151 -1.82 -4.52 7.43
C LEU A 151 -1.42 -5.19 8.74
N HIS A 152 -1.79 -4.56 9.83
CA HIS A 152 -1.62 -5.06 11.20
C HIS A 152 -3.02 -5.27 11.80
N LYS A 153 -3.61 -6.43 11.52
CA LYS A 153 -4.96 -6.80 12.01
C LYS A 153 -4.89 -7.28 13.46
N LEU A 154 -4.56 -6.37 14.37
CA LEU A 154 -4.39 -6.66 15.79
C LEU A 154 -4.72 -5.43 16.64
N MET A 155 -4.99 -5.68 17.92
CA MET A 155 -5.07 -4.62 18.91
C MET A 155 -3.66 -4.31 19.35
N LEU A 156 -3.26 -3.04 19.24
CA LEU A 156 -1.93 -2.64 19.66
C LEU A 156 -1.80 -2.75 21.18
N ASP A 157 -0.82 -3.51 21.65
CA ASP A 157 -0.49 -3.66 23.06
C ASP A 157 1.03 -3.55 23.28
N SER A 158 1.44 -3.50 24.54
CA SER A 158 2.86 -3.31 24.92
C SER A 158 3.80 -4.41 24.43
N ARG A 159 3.30 -5.59 24.06
CA ARG A 159 4.11 -6.71 23.58
C ARG A 159 4.52 -6.54 22.13
N VAL A 160 3.66 -5.90 21.33
CA VAL A 160 3.86 -5.76 19.87
C VAL A 160 4.13 -4.33 19.42
N ALA A 161 3.81 -3.33 20.26
CA ALA A 161 3.89 -1.91 19.89
C ALA A 161 5.28 -1.51 19.38
N LEU A 162 6.33 -1.82 20.14
CA LEU A 162 7.70 -1.42 19.78
C LEU A 162 8.15 -2.05 18.45
N ASP A 163 7.81 -3.31 18.22
CA ASP A 163 8.22 -4.03 17.02
C ASP A 163 7.56 -3.48 15.75
N ILE A 164 6.32 -3.00 15.86
CA ILE A 164 5.61 -2.38 14.75
C ILE A 164 6.08 -0.94 14.56
N ILE A 165 6.10 -0.13 15.63
CA ILE A 165 6.38 1.31 15.58
C ILE A 165 7.78 1.59 15.03
N LYS A 166 8.79 0.82 15.41
CA LYS A 166 10.19 1.01 14.96
C LYS A 166 10.40 0.89 13.45
N GLN A 167 9.39 0.41 12.71
CA GLN A 167 9.46 0.22 11.25
C GLN A 167 8.96 1.43 10.45
N TYR A 168 8.45 2.48 11.12
CA TYR A 168 7.81 3.63 10.48
C TYR A 168 8.41 4.95 10.97
N ASP A 169 8.46 5.95 10.09
CA ASP A 169 9.06 7.26 10.38
C ASP A 169 8.11 8.15 11.20
N VAL A 170 6.81 8.06 10.95
CA VAL A 170 5.79 8.90 11.57
C VAL A 170 4.62 8.06 12.06
N ILE A 171 4.21 8.28 13.30
CA ILE A 171 3.13 7.56 13.96
C ILE A 171 1.94 8.48 14.15
N LEU A 172 0.76 8.04 13.70
CA LEU A 172 -0.50 8.74 13.84
C LEU A 172 -1.39 7.98 14.83
N ASP A 173 -1.59 8.56 16.02
CA ASP A 173 -2.65 8.12 16.93
C ASP A 173 -4.01 8.56 16.39
N CYS A 174 -4.73 7.61 15.80
CA CYS A 174 -6.10 7.78 15.33
C CYS A 174 -7.09 6.98 16.19
N THR A 175 -6.69 6.65 17.42
CA THR A 175 -7.51 5.90 18.37
C THR A 175 -8.38 6.82 19.21
N ASP A 176 -9.54 6.32 19.61
CA ASP A 176 -10.42 6.95 20.60
C ASP A 176 -10.20 6.41 22.01
N ASN A 177 -9.13 5.62 22.21
CA ASN A 177 -8.81 4.96 23.47
C ASN A 177 -7.61 5.60 24.17
N VAL A 178 -7.86 6.14 25.36
CA VAL A 178 -6.85 6.78 26.20
C VAL A 178 -5.68 5.84 26.54
N VAL A 179 -5.94 4.56 26.80
CA VAL A 179 -4.89 3.58 27.11
C VAL A 179 -3.94 3.39 25.93
N THR A 180 -4.49 3.25 24.72
CA THR A 180 -3.68 3.11 23.51
C THR A 180 -2.88 4.37 23.22
N ARG A 181 -3.44 5.55 23.51
CA ARG A 181 -2.72 6.83 23.39
C ARG A 181 -1.49 6.90 24.29
N TYR A 182 -1.61 6.53 25.57
CA TYR A 182 -0.45 6.49 26.47
C TYR A 182 0.59 5.46 26.02
N LEU A 183 0.15 4.27 25.60
CA LEU A 183 1.04 3.26 25.04
C LEU A 183 1.83 3.79 23.83
N LEU A 184 1.15 4.46 22.88
CA LEU A 184 1.78 5.03 21.70
C LEU A 184 2.79 6.12 22.07
N ASN A 185 2.42 7.01 22.99
CA ASN A 185 3.31 8.06 23.47
C ASN A 185 4.60 7.45 24.05
N ASP A 186 4.45 6.50 24.97
CA ASP A 186 5.61 5.90 25.65
C ASP A 186 6.50 5.13 24.68
N ALA A 187 5.89 4.39 23.74
CA ALA A 187 6.62 3.68 22.70
C ALA A 187 7.39 4.64 21.77
N CYS A 188 6.78 5.76 21.36
CA CYS A 188 7.44 6.76 20.53
C CYS A 188 8.59 7.46 21.27
N VAL A 189 8.43 7.75 22.56
CA VAL A 189 9.50 8.34 23.39
C VAL A 189 10.67 7.38 23.55
N LEU A 190 10.43 6.08 23.68
CA LEU A 190 11.48 5.06 23.83
C LEU A 190 12.28 4.80 22.55
N LEU A 191 11.74 5.13 21.37
CA LEU A 191 12.33 4.84 20.07
C LEU A 191 13.03 6.05 19.41
N ASN A 192 12.88 7.25 19.99
CA ASN A 192 13.56 8.49 19.58
C ASN A 192 14.84 8.73 20.40
#